data_AF-A0A6P3RRP2-F1
#
_entry.id   AF-A0A6P3RRP2-F1
#
_cell.length_a   1.000
_cell.length_b   1.000
_cell.length_c   1.000
_cell.angle_alpha   90.00
_cell.angle_beta   90.00
_cell.angle_gamma   90.00
#
_symmetry.space_group_name_H-M   'P 1'
#
loop_
_entity.id
_entity.type
_entity.pdbx_description
1 polymer ?
#
loop_
_entity_poly.entity_id
_entity_poly.type
_entity_poly.pdbx_seq_one_letter_code
_entity_poly.pdbx_strand_id
1 'polypeptide(L)'
;LSSVLLSATAGDSPANSSGAPDTQIPDPGLAEEGSPKDLPPASNATWEVGRWSECSTTCGLGAVWRPVRCSSGREDDCAPAGRPQPARRCHLRPCATWHAGNWSKCSRSCGGGSSVRDVQCVDRDLRPLRPFHCQAGPTPPPARQPCGAQPCLSWYTSSWRECSEACGGGQQQRLVTCPEPGLCEEALRPNSMRPCNTQPCTQWAVGPWGQCSAPCGGGVQRRLVRCVNTHTGLPEEDGEQCSHEAWPENSRPCGTQDCELTEPPRKCPAPHSTGEMGDPQTVALQHC
;
A
#
# COMPACT_ATOMS: atom_id res chain seq x y z
N LEU A 1 -9.13 46.75 -12.70
CA LEU A 1 -8.97 46.85 -14.16
C LEU A 1 -9.88 45.81 -14.78
N SER A 2 -10.81 46.29 -15.60
CA SER A 2 -12.03 45.66 -16.08
C SER A 2 -11.82 44.38 -16.89
N SER A 3 -12.82 43.49 -16.88
CA SER A 3 -13.27 42.78 -18.08
C SER A 3 -14.75 42.46 -17.93
N VAL A 4 -15.50 42.91 -18.93
CA VAL A 4 -16.95 43.06 -18.98
C VAL A 4 -17.62 41.75 -19.42
N LEU A 5 -18.72 41.42 -18.75
CA LEU A 5 -19.69 40.38 -19.11
C LEU A 5 -20.59 40.86 -20.26
N LEU A 6 -20.87 39.97 -21.21
CA LEU A 6 -22.05 40.06 -22.08
C LEU A 6 -22.65 38.66 -22.25
N SER A 7 -23.84 38.51 -21.69
CA SER A 7 -24.76 37.39 -21.83
C SER A 7 -25.68 37.63 -23.03
N ALA A 8 -26.08 36.57 -23.74
CA ALA A 8 -27.34 36.55 -24.48
C ALA A 8 -27.87 35.10 -24.59
N THR A 9 -29.16 34.96 -24.29
CA THR A 9 -29.98 33.74 -24.21
C THR A 9 -30.85 33.54 -25.47
N ALA A 10 -31.18 32.28 -25.76
CA ALA A 10 -32.43 31.69 -26.31
C ALA A 10 -33.16 32.41 -27.48
N GLY A 11 -33.74 31.77 -28.50
CA GLY A 11 -34.22 30.40 -28.74
C GLY A 11 -35.22 30.46 -29.91
N ASP A 12 -35.62 29.30 -30.43
CA ASP A 12 -36.69 29.02 -31.40
C ASP A 12 -36.47 29.29 -32.91
N SER A 13 -36.61 28.22 -33.70
CA SER A 13 -36.99 28.26 -35.11
C SER A 13 -37.72 26.97 -35.52
N PRO A 14 -38.84 27.07 -36.26
CA PRO A 14 -39.71 25.95 -36.62
C PRO A 14 -39.30 25.24 -37.91
N ALA A 15 -39.88 24.07 -38.13
CA ALA A 15 -39.77 23.26 -39.34
C ALA A 15 -40.51 23.88 -40.55
N ASN A 16 -39.93 23.75 -41.76
CA ASN A 16 -40.71 23.47 -42.97
C ASN A 16 -39.87 22.80 -44.07
N SER A 17 -40.53 21.88 -44.75
CA SER A 17 -40.16 21.13 -45.96
C SER A 17 -39.65 22.00 -47.12
N SER A 18 -38.85 21.41 -48.02
CA SER A 18 -38.97 21.49 -49.50
C SER A 18 -37.70 20.99 -50.22
N GLY A 19 -37.90 20.13 -51.23
CA GLY A 19 -37.18 20.18 -52.51
C GLY A 19 -35.73 19.67 -52.56
N ALA A 20 -35.54 18.42 -52.99
CA ALA A 20 -34.27 17.96 -53.54
C ALA A 20 -34.05 18.59 -54.95
N PRO A 21 -32.81 18.98 -55.31
CA PRO A 21 -32.55 19.66 -56.57
C PRO A 21 -32.42 18.67 -57.74
N ASP A 22 -33.06 19.04 -58.83
CA ASP A 22 -32.97 18.48 -60.17
C ASP A 22 -31.52 18.61 -60.72
N THR A 23 -30.95 17.54 -61.25
CA THR A 23 -29.69 17.59 -61.99
C THR A 23 -29.85 16.85 -63.31
N GLN A 24 -29.78 17.64 -64.38
CA GLN A 24 -29.92 17.29 -65.78
C GLN A 24 -28.92 16.24 -66.25
N ILE A 25 -29.41 15.25 -67.01
CA ILE A 25 -28.60 14.35 -67.85
C ILE A 25 -28.73 14.82 -69.30
N PRO A 26 -27.65 14.96 -70.08
CA PRO A 26 -27.71 15.40 -71.47
C PRO A 26 -28.10 14.25 -72.42
N ASP A 27 -28.97 14.58 -73.37
CA ASP A 27 -29.34 13.79 -74.55
C ASP A 27 -28.12 13.39 -75.41
N PRO A 28 -28.16 12.21 -76.01
CA PRO A 28 -27.67 12.07 -77.37
C PRO A 28 -28.68 11.36 -78.28
N GLY A 29 -29.16 12.11 -79.27
CA GLY A 29 -29.11 11.77 -80.69
C GLY A 29 -29.76 10.47 -81.17
N LEU A 30 -30.84 10.65 -81.95
CA LEU A 30 -31.41 9.67 -82.87
C LEU A 30 -30.34 8.96 -83.72
N ALA A 31 -30.39 7.63 -83.74
CA ALA A 31 -29.94 6.83 -84.87
C ALA A 31 -30.85 5.60 -85.03
N GLU A 32 -31.65 5.67 -86.08
CA GLU A 32 -32.05 4.61 -87.02
C GLU A 32 -32.76 3.34 -86.52
N GLU A 33 -33.91 3.17 -87.15
CA GLU A 33 -34.83 2.05 -87.16
C GLU A 33 -34.14 0.74 -87.58
N GLY A 34 -34.13 -0.25 -86.69
CA GLY A 34 -33.69 -1.60 -86.95
C GLY A 34 -34.77 -2.59 -86.53
N SER A 35 -35.35 -3.28 -87.52
CA SER A 35 -36.43 -4.27 -87.37
C SER A 35 -36.14 -5.39 -86.35
N PRO A 36 -37.18 -5.93 -85.70
CA PRO A 36 -37.06 -6.99 -84.70
C PRO A 36 -36.75 -8.33 -85.36
N LYS A 37 -35.60 -8.91 -85.03
CA LYS A 37 -35.30 -10.32 -85.33
C LYS A 37 -35.74 -11.19 -84.16
N ASP A 38 -36.80 -11.96 -84.42
CA ASP A 38 -37.18 -13.25 -83.84
C ASP A 38 -36.62 -13.59 -82.45
N LEU A 39 -37.45 -13.38 -81.42
CA LEU A 39 -37.31 -14.04 -80.12
C LEU A 39 -37.90 -15.46 -80.20
N PRO A 40 -37.21 -16.50 -79.71
CA PRO A 40 -37.73 -17.86 -79.67
C PRO A 40 -38.92 -17.97 -78.70
N PRO A 41 -39.81 -18.96 -78.90
CA PRO A 41 -41.04 -19.11 -78.12
C PRO A 41 -40.75 -19.39 -76.63
N ALA A 42 -41.47 -18.66 -75.77
CA ALA A 42 -41.41 -18.65 -74.30
C ALA A 42 -41.84 -19.97 -73.60
N SER A 43 -41.70 -21.13 -74.25
CA SER A 43 -42.09 -22.42 -73.65
C SER A 43 -40.94 -23.19 -72.99
N ASN A 44 -39.69 -22.79 -73.23
CA ASN A 44 -38.49 -23.51 -72.75
C ASN A 44 -37.46 -22.59 -72.06
N ALA A 45 -37.91 -21.51 -71.40
CA ALA A 45 -37.01 -20.57 -70.76
C ALA A 45 -36.49 -21.12 -69.41
N THR A 46 -35.18 -21.06 -69.21
CA THR A 46 -34.51 -21.59 -68.01
C THR A 46 -33.71 -20.51 -67.30
N TRP A 47 -33.55 -20.64 -65.98
CA TRP A 47 -32.74 -19.71 -65.19
C TRP A 47 -31.25 -19.90 -65.48
N GLU A 48 -30.61 -18.85 -66.00
CA GLU A 48 -29.16 -18.76 -66.14
C GLU A 48 -28.52 -18.14 -64.90
N VAL A 49 -27.38 -18.71 -64.50
CA VAL A 49 -26.70 -18.37 -63.25
C VAL A 49 -25.27 -17.93 -63.54
N GLY A 50 -24.91 -16.71 -63.13
CA GLY A 50 -23.53 -16.24 -63.23
C GLY A 50 -22.65 -16.61 -62.04
N ARG A 51 -21.40 -16.15 -62.09
CA ARG A 51 -20.41 -16.34 -61.02
C ARG A 51 -20.78 -15.51 -59.79
N TRP A 52 -20.38 -16.00 -58.62
CA TRP A 52 -20.48 -15.25 -57.37
C TRP A 52 -19.45 -14.12 -57.31
N SER A 53 -19.83 -13.00 -56.71
CA SER A 53 -18.94 -11.90 -56.34
C SER A 53 -18.02 -12.28 -55.18
N GLU A 54 -17.06 -11.39 -54.90
CA GLU A 54 -16.36 -11.40 -53.62
C GLU A 54 -17.32 -11.07 -52.47
N CYS A 55 -16.93 -11.46 -51.25
CA CYS A 55 -17.71 -11.19 -50.05
C CYS A 55 -17.75 -9.68 -49.81
N SER A 56 -18.93 -9.17 -49.49
CA SER A 56 -19.17 -7.73 -49.25
C SER A 56 -18.36 -7.13 -48.10
N THR A 57 -17.80 -7.98 -47.24
CA THR A 57 -17.05 -7.62 -46.05
C THR A 57 -15.69 -8.28 -46.09
N THR A 58 -14.70 -7.68 -45.45
CA THR A 58 -13.36 -8.28 -45.27
C THR A 58 -13.27 -9.16 -44.01
N CYS A 59 -14.26 -9.08 -43.11
CA CYS A 59 -14.38 -9.88 -41.89
C CYS A 59 -15.84 -10.09 -41.52
N GLY A 60 -16.11 -11.09 -40.67
CA GLY A 60 -17.41 -11.37 -40.11
C GLY A 60 -18.43 -11.87 -41.14
N LEU A 61 -19.68 -11.47 -40.94
CA LEU A 61 -20.81 -11.86 -41.79
C LEU A 61 -20.96 -10.86 -42.94
N GLY A 62 -20.94 -11.38 -44.17
CA GLY A 62 -21.21 -10.61 -45.39
C GLY A 62 -22.17 -11.33 -46.32
N ALA A 63 -22.36 -10.76 -47.50
CA ALA A 63 -23.11 -11.38 -48.59
C ALA A 63 -22.24 -11.48 -49.86
N VAL A 64 -22.51 -12.50 -50.67
CA VAL A 64 -22.04 -12.59 -52.05
C VAL A 64 -23.25 -12.62 -52.97
N TRP A 65 -23.12 -12.02 -54.15
CA TRP A 65 -24.19 -11.92 -55.14
C TRP A 65 -23.78 -12.61 -56.44
N ARG A 66 -24.77 -13.06 -57.19
CA ARG A 66 -24.58 -13.55 -58.56
C ARG A 66 -25.72 -13.06 -59.44
N PRO A 67 -25.48 -12.76 -60.73
CA PRO A 67 -26.56 -12.44 -61.63
C PRO A 67 -27.38 -13.71 -61.90
N VAL A 68 -28.70 -13.56 -61.83
CA VAL A 68 -29.68 -14.60 -62.16
C VAL A 68 -30.63 -13.97 -63.17
N ARG A 69 -30.64 -14.49 -64.40
CA ARG A 69 -31.48 -13.98 -65.48
C ARG A 69 -32.20 -15.13 -66.16
N CYS A 70 -33.38 -14.88 -66.70
CA CYS A 70 -34.06 -15.85 -67.55
C CYS A 70 -33.39 -15.89 -68.92
N SER A 71 -33.25 -17.07 -69.53
CA SER A 71 -32.62 -17.22 -70.85
C SER A 71 -33.33 -16.44 -71.96
N SER A 72 -34.61 -16.07 -71.78
CA SER A 72 -35.37 -15.23 -72.71
C SER A 72 -35.18 -13.72 -72.52
N GLY A 73 -34.47 -13.30 -71.46
CA GLY A 73 -34.30 -11.90 -71.09
C GLY A 73 -35.48 -11.27 -70.32
N ARG A 74 -36.64 -11.93 -70.25
CA ARG A 74 -37.81 -11.50 -69.44
C ARG A 74 -38.00 -12.43 -68.25
N GLU A 75 -38.15 -11.90 -67.05
CA GLU A 75 -38.29 -12.72 -65.83
C GLU A 75 -39.58 -13.55 -65.82
N ASP A 76 -40.65 -13.05 -66.45
CA ASP A 76 -41.98 -13.69 -66.46
C ASP A 76 -42.02 -15.01 -67.23
N ASP A 77 -41.07 -15.24 -68.14
CA ASP A 77 -41.02 -16.47 -68.96
C ASP A 77 -40.46 -17.67 -68.16
N CYS A 78 -39.76 -17.41 -67.04
CA CYS A 78 -39.16 -18.45 -66.21
C CYS A 78 -40.00 -18.74 -64.95
N ALA A 79 -40.22 -20.01 -64.63
CA ALA A 79 -41.01 -20.40 -63.45
C ALA A 79 -40.37 -19.91 -62.12
N PRO A 80 -41.14 -19.23 -61.24
CA PRO A 80 -40.59 -18.66 -60.00
C PRO A 80 -40.13 -19.71 -58.99
N ALA A 81 -40.78 -20.89 -58.96
CA ALA A 81 -40.45 -21.99 -58.05
C ALA A 81 -39.03 -22.56 -58.23
N GLY A 82 -38.38 -22.28 -59.36
CA GLY A 82 -37.01 -22.71 -59.66
C GLY A 82 -35.97 -21.59 -59.61
N ARG A 83 -36.34 -20.35 -59.24
CA ARG A 83 -35.43 -19.19 -59.28
C ARG A 83 -34.26 -19.40 -58.30
N PRO A 84 -33.01 -19.53 -58.79
CA PRO A 84 -31.86 -19.70 -57.91
C PRO A 84 -31.65 -18.48 -57.03
N GLN A 85 -31.15 -18.68 -55.81
CA GLN A 85 -30.89 -17.55 -54.90
C GLN A 85 -29.85 -16.59 -55.51
N PRO A 86 -30.17 -15.29 -55.66
CA PRO A 86 -29.26 -14.30 -56.22
C PRO A 86 -28.22 -13.82 -55.20
N ALA A 87 -28.46 -14.06 -53.91
CA ALA A 87 -27.57 -13.72 -52.81
C ALA A 87 -27.42 -14.89 -51.85
N ARG A 88 -26.24 -15.06 -51.27
CA ARG A 88 -26.02 -15.96 -50.12
C ARG A 88 -25.09 -15.31 -49.10
N ARG A 89 -25.14 -15.80 -47.87
CA ARG A 89 -24.25 -15.36 -46.78
C ARG A 89 -22.85 -15.92 -46.98
N CYS A 90 -21.83 -15.10 -46.71
CA CYS A 90 -20.44 -15.51 -46.53
C CYS A 90 -20.04 -15.28 -45.07
N HIS A 91 -19.29 -16.24 -44.50
CA HIS A 91 -18.74 -16.16 -43.14
C HIS A 91 -17.22 -16.12 -43.24
N LEU A 92 -16.66 -14.95 -42.93
CA LEU A 92 -15.22 -14.76 -42.82
C LEU A 92 -14.79 -14.80 -41.35
N ARG A 93 -13.49 -14.65 -41.11
CA ARG A 93 -12.94 -14.51 -39.75
C ARG A 93 -13.66 -13.38 -39.00
N PRO A 94 -13.91 -13.52 -37.69
CA PRO A 94 -14.53 -12.47 -36.89
C PRO A 94 -13.84 -11.11 -37.06
N CYS A 95 -14.60 -10.03 -36.99
CA CYS A 95 -14.05 -8.70 -37.09
C CYS A 95 -13.36 -8.33 -35.77
N ALA A 96 -12.06 -8.57 -35.71
CA ALA A 96 -11.29 -8.40 -34.48
C ALA A 96 -10.44 -7.13 -34.52
N THR A 97 -10.39 -6.41 -33.41
CA THR A 97 -9.54 -5.23 -33.23
C THR A 97 -8.88 -5.24 -31.84
N TRP A 98 -7.74 -4.57 -31.72
CA TRP A 98 -7.10 -4.36 -30.42
C TRP A 98 -7.86 -3.30 -29.62
N HIS A 99 -8.21 -3.64 -28.40
CA HIS A 99 -8.80 -2.76 -27.43
C HIS A 99 -7.83 -2.56 -26.26
N ALA A 100 -7.60 -1.31 -25.90
CA ALA A 100 -6.73 -0.94 -24.80
C ALA A 100 -7.56 -0.40 -23.63
N GLY A 101 -7.40 -1.02 -22.46
CA GLY A 101 -8.03 -0.55 -21.23
C GLY A 101 -7.37 0.70 -20.66
N ASN A 102 -7.81 1.06 -19.45
CA ASN A 102 -7.25 2.18 -18.70
C ASN A 102 -5.84 1.87 -18.18
N TRP A 103 -5.01 2.89 -18.10
CA TRP A 103 -3.69 2.79 -17.48
C TRP A 103 -3.81 2.60 -15.97
N SER A 104 -2.96 1.73 -15.41
CA SER A 104 -2.73 1.64 -13.97
C SER A 104 -2.13 2.93 -13.43
N LYS A 105 -2.17 3.09 -12.10
CA LYS A 105 -1.27 4.03 -11.43
C LYS A 105 0.19 3.72 -11.80
N CYS A 106 1.03 4.75 -11.80
CA CYS A 106 2.45 4.57 -12.05
C CYS A 106 3.05 3.64 -10.98
N SER A 107 3.95 2.74 -11.38
CA SER A 107 4.61 1.82 -10.46
C SER A 107 5.44 2.52 -9.37
N ARG A 108 5.83 3.77 -9.63
CA ARG A 108 6.61 4.64 -8.74
C ARG A 108 6.06 6.04 -8.82
N SER A 109 6.08 6.79 -7.72
CA SER A 109 5.64 8.20 -7.74
C SER A 109 6.68 9.10 -8.42
N CYS A 110 7.96 8.73 -8.35
CA CYS A 110 9.09 9.49 -8.87
C CYS A 110 10.24 8.57 -9.32
N GLY A 111 11.27 9.14 -9.97
CA GLY A 111 12.53 8.47 -10.29
C GLY A 111 12.44 7.46 -11.44
N GLY A 112 11.40 7.57 -12.26
CA GLY A 112 11.13 6.68 -13.40
C GLY A 112 10.42 5.39 -12.98
N GLY A 113 9.19 5.24 -13.46
CA GLY A 113 8.36 4.04 -13.33
C GLY A 113 7.66 3.69 -14.63
N SER A 114 6.74 2.73 -14.56
CA SER A 114 5.90 2.33 -15.69
C SER A 114 4.45 2.18 -15.28
N SER A 115 3.54 2.66 -16.11
CA SER A 115 2.13 2.31 -16.06
C SER A 115 1.88 1.13 -16.99
N VAL A 116 0.98 0.24 -16.57
CA VAL A 116 0.55 -0.94 -17.33
C VAL A 116 -0.92 -0.80 -17.67
N ARG A 117 -1.35 -1.28 -18.83
CA ARG A 117 -2.76 -1.43 -19.17
C ARG A 117 -3.00 -2.78 -19.81
N ASP A 118 -4.24 -3.22 -19.72
CA ASP A 118 -4.70 -4.41 -20.41
C ASP A 118 -4.90 -4.10 -21.91
N VAL A 119 -4.43 -5.01 -22.77
CA VAL A 119 -4.57 -4.92 -24.22
C VAL A 119 -5.13 -6.25 -24.71
N GLN A 120 -6.38 -6.23 -25.14
CA GLN A 120 -7.13 -7.42 -25.53
C GLN A 120 -7.58 -7.32 -26.98
N CYS A 121 -7.57 -8.45 -27.66
CA CYS A 121 -8.19 -8.58 -28.96
C CYS A 121 -9.69 -8.78 -28.74
N VAL A 122 -10.55 -7.97 -29.35
CA VAL A 122 -12.00 -8.03 -29.15
C VAL A 122 -12.76 -8.01 -30.47
N ASP A 123 -13.96 -8.59 -30.47
CA ASP A 123 -14.92 -8.49 -31.59
C ASP A 123 -15.72 -7.17 -31.52
N ARG A 124 -16.65 -6.95 -32.46
CA ARG A 124 -17.55 -5.78 -32.52
C ARG A 124 -18.39 -5.58 -31.26
N ASP A 125 -18.69 -6.65 -30.53
CA ASP A 125 -19.43 -6.62 -29.26
C ASP A 125 -18.52 -6.46 -28.02
N LEU A 126 -17.24 -6.11 -28.20
CA LEU A 126 -16.22 -6.03 -27.15
C LEU A 126 -15.98 -7.36 -26.40
N ARG A 127 -16.34 -8.49 -27.00
CA ARG A 127 -16.06 -9.81 -26.42
C ARG A 127 -14.60 -10.17 -26.61
N PRO A 128 -13.89 -10.63 -25.56
CA PRO A 128 -12.50 -11.00 -25.66
C PRO A 128 -12.31 -12.21 -26.59
N LEU A 129 -11.40 -12.04 -27.54
CA LEU A 129 -10.94 -13.03 -28.50
C LEU A 129 -9.48 -13.39 -28.21
N ARG A 130 -9.02 -14.50 -28.78
CA ARG A 130 -7.60 -14.86 -28.72
C ARG A 130 -6.75 -13.91 -29.60
N PRO A 131 -5.53 -13.54 -29.18
CA PRO A 131 -4.65 -12.58 -29.88
C PRO A 131 -4.46 -12.80 -31.39
N PHE A 132 -4.48 -14.06 -31.85
CA PHE A 132 -4.27 -14.38 -33.26
C PHE A 132 -5.34 -13.82 -34.20
N HIS A 133 -6.54 -13.49 -33.70
CA HIS A 133 -7.58 -12.88 -34.52
C HIS A 133 -7.20 -11.45 -34.93
N CYS A 134 -6.41 -10.75 -34.10
CA CYS A 134 -5.97 -9.39 -34.35
C CYS A 134 -4.57 -9.31 -35.00
N GLN A 135 -3.85 -10.43 -35.12
CA GLN A 135 -2.49 -10.46 -35.71
C GLN A 135 -2.44 -10.03 -37.18
N ALA A 136 -3.50 -10.29 -37.93
CA ALA A 136 -3.61 -9.86 -39.34
C ALA A 136 -4.03 -8.37 -39.48
N GLY A 137 -4.37 -7.72 -38.37
CA GLY A 137 -4.80 -6.34 -38.31
C GLY A 137 -3.66 -5.39 -37.91
N PRO A 138 -3.99 -4.22 -37.33
CA PRO A 138 -2.99 -3.29 -36.84
C PRO A 138 -2.16 -3.91 -35.70
N THR A 139 -0.97 -3.39 -35.49
CA THR A 139 -0.11 -3.81 -34.37
C THR A 139 -0.80 -3.50 -33.03
N PRO A 140 -0.59 -4.35 -32.00
CA PRO A 140 -1.14 -4.11 -30.69
C PRO A 140 -0.58 -2.80 -30.11
N PRO A 141 -1.43 -1.97 -29.47
CA PRO A 141 -0.96 -0.78 -28.78
C PRO A 141 -0.06 -1.17 -27.59
N PRO A 142 0.80 -0.25 -27.11
CA PRO A 142 1.70 -0.55 -26.01
C PRO A 142 0.92 -0.87 -24.73
N ALA A 143 1.23 -2.00 -24.11
CA ALA A 143 0.69 -2.40 -22.81
C ALA A 143 1.43 -1.77 -21.63
N ARG A 144 2.59 -1.14 -21.89
CA ARG A 144 3.46 -0.49 -20.91
C ARG A 144 3.89 0.87 -21.41
N GLN A 145 3.92 1.87 -20.53
CA GLN A 145 4.40 3.21 -20.84
C GLN A 145 5.22 3.78 -19.66
N PRO A 146 6.32 4.52 -19.91
CA PRO A 146 7.05 5.19 -18.85
C PRO A 146 6.22 6.31 -18.20
N CYS A 147 6.41 6.50 -16.89
CA CYS A 147 5.79 7.55 -16.09
C CYS A 147 6.70 7.97 -14.92
N GLY A 148 6.37 9.05 -14.23
CA GLY A 148 7.10 9.48 -13.02
C GLY A 148 8.54 9.91 -13.28
N ALA A 149 8.80 10.62 -14.39
CA ALA A 149 10.15 11.01 -14.81
C ALA A 149 10.84 12.03 -13.88
N GLN A 150 10.08 12.67 -12.99
CA GLN A 150 10.61 13.64 -12.04
C GLN A 150 11.54 12.95 -11.03
N PRO A 151 12.66 13.58 -10.65
CA PRO A 151 13.57 13.01 -9.66
C PRO A 151 12.88 12.84 -8.30
N CYS A 152 13.26 11.77 -7.58
CA CYS A 152 12.75 11.57 -6.24
C CYS A 152 13.41 12.51 -5.23
N LEU A 153 12.58 13.08 -4.36
CA LEU A 153 13.01 13.74 -3.14
C LEU A 153 13.08 12.73 -1.99
N SER A 154 13.85 13.09 -0.97
CA SER A 154 13.92 12.30 0.26
C SER A 154 12.85 12.74 1.25
N TRP A 155 12.30 11.77 1.97
CA TRP A 155 11.41 12.06 3.10
C TRP A 155 12.15 12.86 4.17
N TYR A 156 11.54 13.94 4.63
CA TYR A 156 12.02 14.70 5.77
C TYR A 156 11.47 14.11 7.07
N THR A 157 12.33 13.94 8.06
CA THR A 157 11.94 13.51 9.41
C THR A 157 12.43 14.50 10.46
N SER A 158 11.56 14.89 11.39
CA SER A 158 11.99 15.64 12.58
C SER A 158 12.68 14.75 13.60
N SER A 159 13.21 15.36 14.67
CA SER A 159 13.52 14.64 15.91
C SER A 159 12.26 13.98 16.49
N TRP A 160 12.49 12.91 17.27
CA TRP A 160 11.43 12.29 18.06
C TRP A 160 10.97 13.25 19.16
N ARG A 161 9.66 13.28 19.39
CA ARG A 161 9.06 13.92 20.56
C ARG A 161 9.39 13.12 21.83
N GLU A 162 9.03 13.67 22.97
CA GLU A 162 9.10 12.96 24.26
C GLU A 162 8.25 11.68 24.22
N CYS A 163 8.68 10.67 24.96
CA CYS A 163 7.92 9.43 25.08
C CYS A 163 6.59 9.68 25.80
N SER A 164 5.53 9.00 25.38
CA SER A 164 4.22 9.12 26.03
C SER A 164 4.23 8.64 27.48
N GLU A 165 5.08 7.67 27.79
CA GLU A 165 5.21 7.07 29.12
C GLU A 165 6.68 7.11 29.56
N ALA A 166 6.94 7.32 30.85
CA ALA A 166 8.30 7.30 31.38
C ALA A 166 8.86 5.87 31.53
N CYS A 167 7.99 4.87 31.59
CA CYS A 167 8.29 3.44 31.75
C CYS A 167 7.05 2.61 31.32
N GLY A 168 7.14 1.29 31.33
CA GLY A 168 6.00 0.40 31.06
C GLY A 168 5.64 0.25 29.58
N GLY A 169 6.40 0.89 28.69
CA GLY A 169 6.17 0.90 27.25
C GLY A 169 5.28 2.06 26.81
N GLY A 170 5.89 3.04 26.14
CA GLY A 170 5.21 4.17 25.51
C GLY A 170 5.45 4.23 24.00
N GLN A 171 4.95 5.30 23.38
CA GLN A 171 5.19 5.61 21.98
C GLN A 171 5.75 7.03 21.83
N GLN A 172 6.79 7.15 21.00
CA GLN A 172 7.30 8.43 20.51
C GLN A 172 6.76 8.70 19.12
N GLN A 173 6.45 9.95 18.85
CA GLN A 173 6.02 10.42 17.52
C GLN A 173 7.06 11.37 16.94
N ARG A 174 7.19 11.37 15.62
CA ARG A 174 7.96 12.38 14.87
C ARG A 174 7.18 12.81 13.64
N LEU A 175 7.48 14.02 13.16
CA LEU A 175 6.95 14.50 11.90
C LEU A 175 7.68 13.79 10.75
N VAL A 176 6.91 13.24 9.82
CA VAL A 176 7.40 12.68 8.55
C VAL A 176 6.64 13.39 7.43
N THR A 177 7.35 14.20 6.65
CA THR A 177 6.74 14.97 5.55
C THR A 177 7.54 14.84 4.27
N CYS A 178 6.84 14.93 3.15
CA CYS A 178 7.48 15.07 1.85
C CYS A 178 7.59 16.56 1.54
N PRO A 179 8.76 17.05 1.07
CA PRO A 179 8.90 18.45 0.69
C PRO A 179 7.91 18.88 -0.40
N GLU A 180 7.64 17.99 -1.36
CA GLU A 180 6.69 18.24 -2.46
C GLU A 180 5.78 17.01 -2.67
N PRO A 181 4.45 17.16 -2.61
CA PRO A 181 3.52 16.04 -2.75
C PRO A 181 3.75 15.25 -4.04
N GLY A 182 3.90 13.93 -3.93
CA GLY A 182 4.08 13.04 -5.08
C GLY A 182 5.52 12.87 -5.55
N LEU A 183 6.50 13.58 -5.00
CA LEU A 183 7.91 13.40 -5.32
C LEU A 183 8.69 12.56 -4.30
N CYS A 184 8.05 12.09 -3.25
CA CYS A 184 8.62 11.07 -2.37
C CYS A 184 8.02 9.72 -2.70
N GLU A 185 8.87 8.69 -2.77
CA GLU A 185 8.43 7.32 -2.96
C GLU A 185 7.77 6.81 -1.68
N GLU A 186 6.48 6.47 -1.75
CA GLU A 186 5.70 6.08 -0.57
C GLU A 186 6.23 4.79 0.06
N ALA A 187 6.78 3.87 -0.75
CA ALA A 187 7.42 2.66 -0.25
C ALA A 187 8.65 2.93 0.64
N LEU A 188 9.24 4.13 0.55
CA LEU A 188 10.38 4.55 1.35
C LEU A 188 9.99 5.43 2.54
N ARG A 189 8.69 5.62 2.80
CA ARG A 189 8.22 6.50 3.87
C ARG A 189 8.64 5.97 5.25
N PRO A 190 9.43 6.74 6.02
CA PRO A 190 9.86 6.31 7.35
C PRO A 190 8.69 6.26 8.35
N ASN A 191 8.83 5.41 9.38
CA ASN A 191 7.84 5.34 10.46
C ASN A 191 7.73 6.67 11.22
N SER A 192 6.51 7.15 11.42
CA SER A 192 6.20 8.33 12.24
C SER A 192 6.08 8.00 13.74
N MET A 193 6.00 6.71 14.10
CA MET A 193 5.85 6.25 15.48
C MET A 193 6.86 5.15 15.79
N ARG A 194 7.33 5.11 17.04
CA ARG A 194 8.23 4.07 17.53
C ARG A 194 7.95 3.79 19.02
N PRO A 195 8.08 2.53 19.48
CA PRO A 195 8.07 2.23 20.91
C PRO A 195 9.25 2.88 21.64
N CYS A 196 9.03 3.24 22.88
CA CYS A 196 10.03 3.82 23.79
C CYS A 196 9.75 3.39 25.22
N ASN A 197 10.74 3.58 26.09
CA ASN A 197 10.63 3.36 27.54
C ASN A 197 10.00 2.01 27.92
N THR A 198 10.50 0.91 27.35
CA THR A 198 9.97 -0.45 27.56
C THR A 198 10.41 -1.09 28.87
N GLN A 199 11.25 -0.41 29.66
CA GLN A 199 11.61 -0.85 31.00
C GLN A 199 10.38 -0.87 31.91
N PRO A 200 10.30 -1.81 32.88
CA PRO A 200 9.17 -1.84 33.81
C PRO A 200 9.14 -0.60 34.70
N CYS A 201 7.96 -0.30 35.24
CA CYS A 201 7.73 0.84 36.13
C CYS A 201 8.01 0.52 37.59
N THR A 202 9.15 -0.09 37.86
CA THR A 202 9.49 -0.62 39.19
C THR A 202 10.92 -0.24 39.54
N GLN A 203 11.18 0.08 40.81
CA GLN A 203 12.52 0.43 41.30
C GLN A 203 12.72 -0.06 42.74
N TRP A 204 13.97 -0.25 43.15
CA TRP A 204 14.29 -0.61 44.53
C TRP A 204 14.17 0.60 45.48
N ALA A 205 13.24 0.53 46.44
CA ALA A 205 13.16 1.49 47.54
C ALA A 205 13.97 1.01 48.75
N VAL A 206 14.95 1.81 49.18
CA VAL A 206 15.80 1.54 50.35
C VAL A 206 15.32 2.29 51.59
N GLY A 207 15.17 1.58 52.70
CA GLY A 207 14.81 2.13 54.00
C GLY A 207 16.01 2.66 54.80
N PRO A 208 15.76 3.26 55.98
CA PRO A 208 16.82 3.66 56.90
C PRO A 208 17.59 2.44 57.43
N TRP A 209 18.85 2.67 57.84
CA TRP A 209 19.64 1.65 58.52
C TRP A 209 19.04 1.32 59.88
N GLY A 210 18.92 0.03 60.17
CA GLY A 210 18.52 -0.46 61.48
C GLY A 210 19.59 -0.21 62.54
N GLN A 211 19.29 -0.58 63.78
CA GLN A 211 20.25 -0.53 64.87
C GLN A 211 21.41 -1.50 64.62
N CYS A 212 22.58 -1.15 65.16
CA CYS A 212 23.75 -2.02 65.04
C CYS A 212 23.55 -3.28 65.87
N SER A 213 23.90 -4.44 65.32
CA SER A 213 23.75 -5.73 66.03
C SER A 213 24.60 -5.83 67.30
N ALA A 214 25.69 -5.07 67.37
CA ALA A 214 26.56 -4.99 68.53
C ALA A 214 27.07 -3.55 68.68
N PRO A 215 26.98 -2.91 69.85
CA PRO A 215 27.48 -1.54 70.03
C PRO A 215 29.01 -1.44 69.91
N CYS A 216 29.71 -2.56 70.13
CA CYS A 216 31.17 -2.70 70.10
C CYS A 216 31.54 -4.12 69.62
N GLY A 217 32.78 -4.34 69.19
CA GLY A 217 33.33 -5.63 68.79
C GLY A 217 33.04 -6.06 67.34
N GLY A 218 32.53 -5.16 66.49
CA GLY A 218 32.22 -5.42 65.09
C GLY A 218 30.83 -6.04 64.89
N GLY A 219 29.84 -5.18 64.68
CA GLY A 219 28.46 -5.54 64.33
C GLY A 219 28.11 -5.32 62.86
N VAL A 220 26.87 -5.67 62.49
CA VAL A 220 26.29 -5.42 61.16
C VAL A 220 24.96 -4.68 61.33
N GLN A 221 24.79 -3.59 60.57
CA GLN A 221 23.51 -2.93 60.37
C GLN A 221 22.86 -3.48 59.10
N ARG A 222 21.55 -3.73 59.17
CA ARG A 222 20.74 -4.10 58.01
C ARG A 222 19.72 -3.00 57.70
N ARG A 223 19.35 -2.84 56.44
CA ARG A 223 18.23 -1.97 56.02
C ARG A 223 17.23 -2.74 55.19
N LEU A 224 15.98 -2.29 55.20
CA LEU A 224 14.93 -2.86 54.37
C LEU A 224 15.11 -2.41 52.91
N VAL A 225 14.99 -3.34 51.97
CA VAL A 225 14.95 -3.07 50.53
C VAL A 225 13.68 -3.73 50.00
N ARG A 226 12.85 -2.96 49.31
CA ARG A 226 11.58 -3.44 48.73
C ARG A 226 11.43 -2.95 47.30
N CYS A 227 10.85 -3.78 46.43
CA CYS A 227 10.48 -3.35 45.10
C CYS A 227 9.23 -2.46 45.21
N VAL A 228 9.23 -1.31 44.55
CA VAL A 228 8.05 -0.41 44.51
C VAL A 228 7.72 -0.02 43.09
N ASN A 229 6.43 0.18 42.83
CA ASN A 229 5.95 0.73 41.58
C ASN A 229 6.17 2.24 41.53
N THR A 230 6.73 2.75 40.44
CA THR A 230 7.04 4.18 40.30
C THR A 230 5.81 5.05 40.04
N HIS A 231 4.72 4.49 39.51
CA HIS A 231 3.47 5.23 39.29
C HIS A 231 2.61 5.32 40.54
N THR A 232 2.47 4.22 41.29
CA THR A 232 1.57 4.17 42.46
C THR A 232 2.30 4.42 43.78
N GLY A 233 3.63 4.26 43.80
CA GLY A 233 4.45 4.31 45.02
C GLY A 233 4.21 3.14 45.97
N LEU A 234 3.43 2.14 45.56
CA LEU A 234 3.09 0.98 46.37
C LEU A 234 4.20 -0.09 46.28
N PRO A 235 4.42 -0.85 47.37
CA PRO A 235 5.30 -2.01 47.32
C PRO A 235 4.70 -3.10 46.42
N GLU A 236 5.53 -3.67 45.57
CA GLU A 236 5.20 -4.88 44.83
C GLU A 236 5.38 -6.09 45.75
N GLU A 237 4.50 -7.10 45.61
CA GLU A 237 4.60 -8.33 46.42
C GLU A 237 5.82 -9.18 46.01
N ASP A 238 6.18 -9.13 44.73
CA ASP A 238 7.28 -9.89 44.16
C ASP A 238 8.48 -8.97 43.85
N GLY A 239 9.68 -9.41 44.25
CA GLY A 239 10.93 -8.70 44.02
C GLY A 239 11.43 -8.83 42.57
N GLU A 240 10.91 -9.80 41.81
CA GLU A 240 11.36 -10.09 40.44
C GLU A 240 11.08 -8.92 39.47
N GLN A 241 10.06 -8.10 39.71
CA GLN A 241 9.82 -6.91 38.87
C GLN A 241 10.95 -5.87 38.97
N CYS A 242 11.74 -5.87 40.04
CA CYS A 242 12.91 -4.99 40.17
C CYS A 242 14.24 -5.69 39.80
N SER A 243 14.21 -6.93 39.31
CA SER A 243 15.41 -7.70 38.93
C SER A 243 16.22 -7.10 37.78
N HIS A 244 15.60 -6.23 36.99
CA HIS A 244 16.25 -5.49 35.92
C HIS A 244 17.25 -4.44 36.43
N GLU A 245 17.15 -4.03 37.70
CA GLU A 245 18.11 -3.18 38.40
C GLU A 245 18.95 -3.98 39.40
N ALA A 246 20.19 -3.54 39.62
CA ALA A 246 21.08 -4.18 40.59
C ALA A 246 20.52 -4.05 42.03
N TRP A 247 20.58 -5.14 42.79
CA TRP A 247 20.15 -5.15 44.18
C TRP A 247 20.98 -4.19 45.05
N PRO A 248 20.36 -3.21 45.74
CA PRO A 248 21.06 -2.27 46.59
C PRO A 248 21.69 -2.92 47.83
N GLU A 249 22.82 -2.40 48.30
CA GLU A 249 23.48 -2.88 49.52
C GLU A 249 22.52 -2.86 50.71
N ASN A 250 22.22 -4.00 51.32
CA ASN A 250 21.26 -4.09 52.44
C ASN A 250 21.92 -4.40 53.78
N SER A 251 23.25 -4.55 53.82
CA SER A 251 24.03 -4.82 55.03
C SER A 251 25.35 -4.07 55.01
N ARG A 252 25.72 -3.43 56.12
CA ARG A 252 27.02 -2.78 56.28
C ARG A 252 27.61 -3.03 57.69
N PRO A 253 28.94 -3.01 57.86
CA PRO A 253 29.56 -3.11 59.19
C PRO A 253 29.27 -1.88 60.06
N CYS A 254 29.24 -2.07 61.38
CA CYS A 254 29.03 -1.03 62.39
C CYS A 254 29.68 -1.44 63.73
N GLY A 255 29.72 -0.55 64.73
CA GLY A 255 30.18 -0.92 66.07
C GLY A 255 31.62 -1.43 66.12
N THR A 256 32.51 -0.87 65.29
CA THR A 256 33.92 -1.31 65.14
C THR A 256 34.81 -0.93 66.32
N GLN A 257 34.25 -0.34 67.38
CA GLN A 257 34.97 0.00 68.60
C GLN A 257 35.11 -1.26 69.46
N ASP A 258 36.26 -1.47 70.08
CA ASP A 258 36.44 -2.60 70.99
C ASP A 258 35.55 -2.46 72.23
N CYS A 259 35.01 -3.58 72.70
CA CYS A 259 34.19 -3.58 73.91
C CYS A 259 35.08 -3.40 75.14
N GLU A 260 34.83 -2.37 75.94
CA GLU A 260 35.46 -2.27 77.26
C GLU A 260 34.92 -3.41 78.14
N LEU A 261 35.77 -4.41 78.38
CA LEU A 261 35.58 -5.38 79.46
C LEU A 261 35.71 -4.61 80.77
N THR A 262 34.59 -4.21 81.36
CA THR A 262 34.62 -3.74 82.75
C THR A 262 35.04 -4.94 83.61
N GLU A 263 36.33 -5.02 83.95
CA GLU A 263 36.83 -6.01 84.91
C GLU A 263 36.01 -5.85 86.20
N PRO A 264 35.52 -6.94 86.81
CA PRO A 264 34.91 -6.86 88.14
C PRO A 264 35.94 -6.25 89.10
N PRO A 265 35.52 -5.42 90.07
CA PRO A 265 36.44 -4.69 90.94
C PRO A 265 37.41 -5.68 91.59
N ARG A 266 38.70 -5.58 91.21
CA ARG A 266 39.75 -6.40 91.79
C ARG A 266 39.79 -6.10 93.29
N LYS A 267 39.35 -7.07 94.11
CA LYS A 267 39.49 -7.02 95.57
C LYS A 267 40.97 -6.93 95.92
N CYS A 268 41.36 -5.94 96.72
CA CYS A 268 42.70 -5.87 97.30
C CYS A 268 42.97 -7.11 98.16
N PRO A 269 44.15 -7.75 98.07
CA PRO A 269 44.53 -8.80 99.01
C PRO A 269 44.72 -8.20 100.41
N ALA A 270 44.19 -8.89 101.42
CA ALA A 270 44.36 -8.53 102.83
C ALA A 270 45.83 -8.62 103.25
N PRO A 271 46.32 -7.75 104.14
CA PRO A 271 47.71 -7.76 104.58
C PRO A 271 48.02 -9.03 105.40
N HIS A 272 49.11 -9.70 105.04
CA HIS A 272 49.72 -10.75 105.84
C HIS A 272 50.36 -10.13 107.10
N SER A 273 49.95 -10.61 108.26
CA SER A 273 50.59 -10.31 109.55
C SER A 273 51.77 -11.26 109.77
N THR A 274 52.99 -10.73 109.64
CA THR A 274 54.19 -11.32 110.26
C THR A 274 54.89 -10.21 111.03
N GLY A 275 54.86 -10.33 112.35
CA GLY A 275 55.59 -9.44 113.24
C GLY A 275 57.07 -9.79 113.25
N GLU A 276 57.93 -8.78 113.12
CA GLU A 276 59.21 -8.70 113.81
C GLU A 276 59.69 -7.24 113.83
N MET A 277 60.40 -6.89 114.90
CA MET A 277 60.78 -5.53 115.31
C MET A 277 61.87 -4.93 114.42
N GLY A 278 61.72 -3.65 114.03
CA GLY A 278 62.84 -2.86 113.51
C GLY A 278 62.45 -1.59 112.76
N ASP A 279 62.73 -0.44 113.38
CA ASP A 279 63.00 0.92 112.85
C ASP A 279 62.06 1.61 111.83
N PRO A 280 61.73 2.92 112.00
CA PRO A 280 60.74 3.60 111.19
C PRO A 280 61.41 4.36 110.05
N GLN A 281 61.30 3.90 108.81
CA GLN A 281 61.31 4.82 107.65
C GLN A 281 60.94 4.12 106.34
N THR A 282 59.96 4.75 105.66
CA THR A 282 59.74 4.70 104.21
C THR A 282 59.09 3.44 103.64
N VAL A 283 57.76 3.49 103.44
CA VAL A 283 57.12 2.76 102.34
C VAL A 283 56.22 3.73 101.59
N ALA A 284 56.48 3.80 100.29
CA ALA A 284 55.85 4.66 99.32
C ALA A 284 54.32 4.55 99.32
N LEU A 285 53.65 5.70 99.25
CA LEU A 285 52.31 5.80 98.67
C LEU A 285 52.43 5.48 97.17
N GLN A 286 52.38 4.19 96.82
CA GLN A 286 52.05 3.78 95.47
C GLN A 286 50.54 3.95 95.32
N HIS A 287 50.15 4.83 94.39
CA HIS A 287 48.77 5.16 94.05
C HIS A 287 47.89 3.93 93.79
N CYS A 288 46.61 4.06 94.14
CA CYS A 288 45.53 3.34 93.48
C CYS A 288 45.38 3.83 92.04
#